data_AF-W0MQ90-F1
#
_entry.id   AF-W0MQ90-F1
#
_cell.length_a   1.000
_cell.length_b   1.000
_cell.length_c   1.000
_cell.angle_alpha   90.00
_cell.angle_beta   90.00
_cell.angle_gamma   90.00
#
_symmetry.space_group_name_H-M   'P 1'
#
loop_
_entity.id
_entity.type
_entity.pdbx_description
1 polymer ?
#
loop_
_entity_poly.entity_id
_entity_poly.type
_entity_poly.pdbx_seq_one_letter_code
_entity_poly.pdbx_strand_id
1 'polypeptide(L)'
;MRSLLICLLLLAALPALADVYTYIDAQGNRVFTDQPHKNAKRVDIPPSNNMTGTPPTRTLKASPRPAPPAPMFHYQLLRILVPEPDATLNNPSGEFIVTVTSEPVLQPGHSYRLLLDGVAVGQPGRSPVFPVSNIDRGTHQLSVEIFDELGRVLEKTPNQPLHVQRVSLAQKRMTNPCKDEQYGVRPECPLKDKPEPKSSILPFF
;
A
#
# COMPACT_ATOMS: atom_id res chain seq x y z
N MET A 1 -49.46 86.54 4.18
CA MET A 1 -50.05 85.17 4.11
C MET A 1 -49.01 84.08 3.86
N ARG A 2 -48.06 84.25 2.92
CA ARG A 2 -46.96 83.28 2.68
C ARG A 2 -46.06 83.01 3.89
N SER A 3 -45.72 84.04 4.66
CA SER A 3 -44.86 83.90 5.85
C SER A 3 -45.51 83.09 6.98
N LEU A 4 -46.85 83.11 7.07
CA LEU A 4 -47.60 82.35 8.07
C LEU A 4 -47.63 80.85 7.72
N LEU A 5 -47.74 80.54 6.42
CA LEU A 5 -47.66 79.17 5.89
C LEU A 5 -46.28 78.54 6.10
N ILE A 6 -45.19 79.31 5.93
CA ILE A 6 -43.82 78.83 6.17
C ILE A 6 -43.60 78.54 7.66
N CYS A 7 -44.12 79.39 8.54
CA CYS A 7 -44.02 79.17 9.99
C CYS A 7 -44.81 77.93 10.45
N LEU A 8 -45.99 77.69 9.87
CA LEU A 8 -46.77 76.47 10.11
C LEU A 8 -46.06 75.19 9.61
N LEU A 9 -45.37 75.28 8.47
CA LEU A 9 -44.63 74.15 7.90
C LEU A 9 -43.39 73.78 8.75
N LEU A 10 -42.71 74.77 9.34
CA LEU A 10 -41.59 74.52 10.26
C LEU A 10 -42.02 73.85 11.56
N LEU A 11 -43.24 74.12 12.06
CA LEU A 11 -43.77 73.46 13.26
C LEU A 11 -44.06 71.97 13.04
N ALA A 12 -44.31 71.53 11.80
CA ALA A 12 -44.57 70.12 11.48
C ALA A 12 -43.29 69.26 11.40
N ALA A 13 -42.11 69.88 11.41
CA ALA A 13 -40.81 69.19 11.31
C ALA A 13 -40.20 68.81 12.68
N LEU A 14 -41.04 68.67 13.72
CA LEU A 14 -40.58 68.19 15.02
C LEU A 14 -40.07 66.74 14.88
N PRO A 15 -38.84 66.44 15.32
CA PRO A 15 -38.32 65.09 15.27
C PRO A 15 -39.13 64.19 16.20
N ALA A 16 -39.64 63.06 15.69
CA ALA A 16 -40.23 62.02 16.51
C ALA A 16 -39.12 61.33 17.30
N LEU A 17 -39.03 61.60 18.60
CA LEU A 17 -38.13 60.88 19.51
C LEU A 17 -38.81 59.55 19.88
N ALA A 18 -38.21 58.43 19.45
CA ALA A 18 -38.66 57.09 19.81
C ALA A 18 -37.86 56.59 21.01
N ASP A 19 -38.49 56.60 22.19
CA ASP A 19 -37.90 56.07 23.43
C ASP A 19 -38.47 54.68 23.74
N VAL A 20 -37.59 53.73 24.05
CA VAL A 20 -37.99 52.36 24.42
C VAL A 20 -38.05 52.24 25.94
N TYR A 21 -39.15 51.68 26.45
CA TYR A 21 -39.39 51.47 27.88
C TYR A 21 -39.47 49.98 28.20
N THR A 22 -39.07 49.59 29.42
CA THR A 22 -39.19 48.21 29.92
C THR A 22 -39.93 48.14 31.25
N TYR A 23 -40.75 47.11 31.43
CA TYR A 23 -41.40 46.79 32.70
C TYR A 23 -41.49 45.26 32.90
N ILE A 24 -41.83 44.84 34.11
CA ILE A 24 -42.10 43.44 34.44
C ILE A 24 -43.62 43.26 34.51
N ASP A 25 -44.17 42.32 33.75
CA ASP A 25 -45.61 42.00 33.78
C ASP A 25 -46.00 41.22 35.04
N ALA A 26 -47.30 40.98 35.23
CA ALA A 26 -47.81 40.25 36.40
C ALA A 26 -47.35 38.78 36.47
N GLN A 27 -46.84 38.25 35.35
CA GLN A 27 -46.33 36.90 35.18
C GLN A 27 -44.80 36.83 35.38
N GLY A 28 -44.14 37.95 35.67
CA GLY A 28 -42.71 38.04 35.92
C GLY A 28 -41.85 38.19 34.66
N ASN A 29 -42.45 38.39 33.48
CA ASN A 29 -41.70 38.54 32.23
C ASN A 29 -41.34 40.00 31.97
N ARG A 30 -40.15 40.22 31.41
CA ARG A 30 -39.70 41.54 30.97
C ARG A 30 -40.28 41.86 29.59
N VAL A 31 -41.11 42.89 29.54
CA VAL A 31 -41.74 43.40 28.31
C VAL A 31 -41.10 44.73 27.92
N PHE A 32 -40.89 44.94 26.62
CA PHE A 32 -40.43 46.20 26.04
C PHE A 32 -41.57 46.85 25.27
N THR A 33 -41.75 48.16 25.42
CA THR A 33 -42.83 48.93 24.79
C THR A 33 -42.39 50.34 24.43
N ASP A 34 -42.96 50.87 23.35
CA ASP A 34 -42.72 52.25 22.88
C ASP A 34 -43.65 53.27 23.55
N GLN A 35 -44.58 52.82 24.41
CA GLN A 35 -45.53 53.68 25.13
C GLN A 35 -45.21 53.77 26.63
N PRO A 36 -45.18 54.98 27.22
CA PRO A 36 -44.91 55.13 28.64
C PRO A 36 -46.09 54.59 29.47
N HIS A 37 -45.79 53.77 30.48
CA HIS A 37 -46.77 53.20 31.40
C HIS A 37 -46.35 53.42 32.86
N LYS A 38 -47.29 53.29 33.81
CA LYS A 38 -47.11 53.68 35.24
C LYS A 38 -46.01 52.96 36.04
N ASN A 39 -45.28 52.00 35.46
CA ASN A 39 -44.12 51.34 36.09
C ASN A 39 -42.99 51.04 35.09
N ALA A 40 -42.98 51.73 33.95
CA ALA A 40 -42.01 51.48 32.89
C ALA A 40 -40.75 52.34 33.10
N LYS A 41 -39.57 51.72 33.06
CA LYS A 41 -38.28 52.41 33.11
C LYS A 41 -37.76 52.63 31.69
N ARG A 42 -37.28 53.83 31.39
CA ARG A 42 -36.64 54.16 30.11
C ARG A 42 -35.36 53.32 29.95
N VAL A 43 -35.16 52.76 28.77
CA VAL A 43 -33.97 51.98 28.42
C VAL A 43 -33.07 52.85 27.55
N ASP A 44 -31.87 53.17 28.05
CA ASP A 44 -30.84 53.81 27.24
C ASP A 44 -30.17 52.75 26.35
N ILE A 45 -30.40 52.85 25.04
CA ILE A 45 -29.80 51.95 24.06
C ILE A 45 -28.45 52.54 23.62
N PRO A 46 -27.32 51.88 23.89
CA PRO A 46 -26.03 52.35 23.40
C PRO A 46 -25.97 52.29 21.87
N PRO A 47 -25.19 53.17 21.22
CA PRO A 47 -25.05 53.16 19.77
C PRO A 47 -24.53 51.80 19.29
N SER A 48 -25.19 51.22 18.27
CA SER A 48 -24.79 49.95 17.67
C SER A 48 -23.38 50.06 17.09
N ASN A 49 -22.54 49.05 17.35
CA ASN A 49 -21.19 48.97 16.80
C ASN A 49 -21.27 48.60 15.31
N ASN A 50 -21.49 49.59 14.46
CA ASN A 50 -21.53 49.42 13.01
C ASN A 50 -20.11 49.54 12.45
N MET A 51 -19.52 48.40 12.08
CA MET A 51 -18.22 48.37 11.39
C MET A 51 -18.44 48.67 9.90
N THR A 52 -18.29 49.93 9.50
CA THR A 52 -18.23 50.32 8.08
C THR A 52 -16.83 50.04 7.54
N GLY A 53 -16.57 48.77 7.21
CA GLY A 53 -15.36 48.35 6.55
C GLY A 53 -15.67 47.26 5.56
N THR A 54 -15.39 47.47 4.28
CA THR A 54 -15.38 46.40 3.28
C THR A 54 -14.41 45.33 3.79
N PRO A 55 -14.84 44.06 3.95
CA PRO A 55 -13.93 43.02 4.37
C PRO A 55 -12.79 42.94 3.35
N PRO A 56 -11.52 42.84 3.79
CA PRO A 56 -10.42 42.73 2.85
C PRO A 56 -10.65 41.48 1.99
N THR A 57 -10.64 41.66 0.67
CA THR A 57 -10.68 40.54 -0.28
C THR A 57 -9.46 39.68 -0.02
N ARG A 58 -9.63 38.63 0.77
CA ARG A 58 -8.61 37.62 0.98
C ARG A 58 -8.48 36.85 -0.32
N THR A 59 -7.52 37.25 -1.15
CA THR A 59 -7.06 36.44 -2.26
C THR A 59 -6.43 35.19 -1.67
N LEU A 60 -7.23 34.14 -1.53
CA LEU A 60 -6.71 32.80 -1.37
C LEU A 60 -5.89 32.54 -2.62
N LYS A 61 -4.55 32.66 -2.51
CA LYS A 61 -3.66 32.09 -3.52
C LYS A 61 -4.01 30.61 -3.57
N ALA A 62 -4.72 30.22 -4.63
CA ALA A 62 -4.96 28.82 -4.92
C ALA A 62 -3.58 28.17 -5.00
N SER A 63 -3.28 27.31 -4.03
CA SER A 63 -2.10 26.45 -4.12
C SER A 63 -2.24 25.68 -5.44
N PRO A 64 -1.19 25.59 -6.28
CA PRO A 64 -1.27 24.82 -7.51
C PRO A 64 -1.80 23.43 -7.17
N ARG A 65 -2.93 23.06 -7.77
CA ARG A 65 -3.43 21.69 -7.68
C ARG A 65 -2.30 20.78 -8.16
N PRO A 66 -1.86 19.78 -7.36
CA PRO A 66 -0.87 18.83 -7.82
C PRO A 66 -1.32 18.28 -9.16
N ALA A 67 -0.44 18.31 -10.15
CA ALA A 67 -0.73 17.71 -11.44
C ALA A 67 -1.17 16.25 -11.20
N PRO A 68 -2.16 15.74 -11.95
CA PRO A 68 -2.50 14.34 -11.89
C PRO A 68 -1.22 13.51 -12.10
N PRO A 69 -0.98 12.45 -11.31
CA PRO A 69 0.17 11.59 -11.54
C PRO A 69 0.13 11.12 -12.99
N ALA A 70 1.28 11.16 -13.65
CA ALA A 70 1.41 10.68 -15.01
C ALA A 70 0.89 9.22 -15.08
N PRO A 71 0.23 8.82 -16.18
CA PRO A 71 -0.23 7.45 -16.33
C PRO A 71 0.97 6.50 -16.18
N MET A 72 0.92 5.65 -15.16
CA MET A 72 1.94 4.63 -14.95
C MET A 72 1.81 3.58 -16.05
N PHE A 73 2.93 3.24 -16.67
CA PHE A 73 2.98 2.13 -17.60
C PHE A 73 2.62 0.84 -16.86
N HIS A 74 1.75 0.03 -17.46
CA HIS A 74 1.32 -1.24 -16.87
C HIS A 74 1.44 -2.36 -17.91
N TYR A 75 1.85 -3.53 -17.42
CA TYR A 75 1.89 -4.75 -18.23
C TYR A 75 0.50 -5.39 -18.18
N GLN A 76 -0.01 -5.81 -19.32
CA GLN A 76 -1.28 -6.55 -19.38
C GLN A 76 -1.10 -8.00 -18.92
N LEU A 77 0.10 -8.56 -19.08
CA LEU A 77 0.40 -9.92 -18.70
C LEU A 77 1.83 -10.04 -18.18
N LEU A 78 1.98 -10.83 -17.14
CA LEU A 78 3.25 -11.40 -16.70
C LEU A 78 2.97 -12.83 -16.23
N ARG A 79 3.67 -13.82 -16.78
CA ARG A 79 3.44 -15.22 -16.47
C ARG A 79 4.73 -16.03 -16.46
N ILE A 80 4.82 -16.99 -15.54
CA ILE A 80 5.83 -18.04 -15.54
C ILE A 80 5.38 -19.15 -16.50
N LEU A 81 6.20 -19.44 -17.51
CA LEU A 81 5.97 -20.50 -18.49
C LEU A 81 6.53 -21.84 -18.02
N VAL A 82 7.74 -21.80 -17.45
CA VAL A 82 8.43 -22.97 -16.92
C VAL A 82 9.05 -22.57 -15.58
N PRO A 83 8.95 -23.39 -14.53
CA PRO A 83 8.13 -24.61 -14.44
C PRO A 83 6.62 -24.32 -14.46
N GLU A 84 5.81 -25.34 -14.75
CA GLU A 84 4.34 -25.25 -14.62
C GLU A 84 3.91 -25.19 -13.13
N PRO A 85 2.69 -24.70 -12.83
CA PRO A 85 2.14 -24.75 -11.49
C PRO A 85 2.14 -26.15 -10.90
N ASP A 86 2.51 -26.28 -9.62
CA ASP A 86 2.61 -27.56 -8.89
C ASP A 86 3.59 -28.57 -9.50
N ALA A 87 4.51 -28.11 -10.35
CA ALA A 87 5.52 -28.97 -10.95
C ALA A 87 6.41 -29.61 -9.87
N THR A 88 6.85 -30.84 -10.12
CA THR A 88 7.80 -31.56 -9.27
C THR A 88 9.15 -31.68 -9.97
N LEU A 89 10.18 -31.10 -9.37
CA LEU A 89 11.55 -31.10 -9.84
C LEU A 89 12.36 -32.18 -9.14
N ASN A 90 12.77 -33.21 -9.87
CA ASN A 90 13.51 -34.36 -9.36
C ASN A 90 15.04 -34.24 -9.56
N ASN A 91 15.59 -33.03 -9.40
CA ASN A 91 17.01 -32.81 -9.60
C ASN A 91 17.79 -32.92 -8.26
N PRO A 92 18.73 -33.87 -8.10
CA PRO A 92 19.56 -34.00 -6.90
C PRO A 92 20.33 -32.73 -6.51
N SER A 93 20.69 -31.89 -7.50
CA SER A 93 21.42 -30.64 -7.27
C SER A 93 20.51 -29.46 -6.91
N GLY A 94 19.17 -29.62 -7.02
CA GLY A 94 18.22 -28.53 -6.80
C GLY A 94 18.33 -27.43 -7.85
N GLU A 95 18.71 -27.80 -9.09
CA GLU A 95 18.89 -26.88 -10.21
C GLU A 95 17.73 -26.96 -11.19
N PHE A 96 17.24 -25.81 -11.64
CA PHE A 96 16.21 -25.69 -12.66
C PHE A 96 16.25 -24.32 -13.32
N ILE A 97 15.48 -24.17 -14.40
CA ILE A 97 15.35 -22.91 -15.13
C ILE A 97 13.93 -22.40 -14.95
N VAL A 98 13.81 -21.10 -14.71
CA VAL A 98 12.55 -20.38 -14.75
C VAL A 98 12.50 -19.56 -16.03
N THR A 99 11.43 -19.72 -16.81
CA THR A 99 11.17 -18.93 -18.02
C THR A 99 9.89 -18.16 -17.84
N VAL A 100 9.92 -16.87 -18.15
CA VAL A 100 8.76 -15.97 -18.06
C VAL A 100 8.41 -15.35 -19.40
N THR A 101 7.20 -14.82 -19.49
CA THR A 101 6.74 -13.98 -20.59
C THR A 101 5.97 -12.78 -20.04
N SER A 102 6.01 -11.67 -20.78
CA SER A 102 5.24 -10.46 -20.47
C SER A 102 4.59 -9.89 -21.72
N GLU A 103 3.43 -9.28 -21.55
CA GLU A 103 2.78 -8.46 -22.58
C GLU A 103 2.48 -7.07 -22.03
N PRO A 104 2.97 -5.99 -22.67
CA PRO A 104 3.86 -6.02 -23.82
C PRO A 104 5.26 -6.54 -23.43
N VAL A 105 6.14 -6.69 -24.42
CA VAL A 105 7.54 -7.07 -24.16
C VAL A 105 8.18 -6.08 -23.19
N LEU A 106 9.10 -6.58 -22.36
CA LEU A 106 9.82 -5.81 -21.35
C LEU A 106 10.33 -4.47 -21.91
N GLN A 107 9.80 -3.38 -21.37
CA GLN A 107 10.14 -2.03 -21.78
C GLN A 107 11.61 -1.67 -21.45
N PRO A 108 12.21 -0.74 -22.19
CA PRO A 108 13.49 -0.14 -21.82
C PRO A 108 13.47 0.40 -20.38
N GLY A 109 14.58 0.26 -19.64
CA GLY A 109 14.69 0.67 -18.24
C GLY A 109 14.02 -0.27 -17.22
N HIS A 110 13.13 -1.16 -17.64
CA HIS A 110 12.49 -2.12 -16.74
C HIS A 110 13.34 -3.39 -16.62
N SER A 111 13.20 -4.09 -15.49
CA SER A 111 13.90 -5.35 -15.21
C SER A 111 12.99 -6.35 -14.53
N TYR A 112 13.26 -7.63 -14.77
CA TYR A 112 12.64 -8.73 -14.05
C TYR A 112 13.43 -9.05 -12.77
N ARG A 113 12.72 -9.54 -11.75
CA ARG A 113 13.28 -10.09 -10.52
C ARG A 113 12.54 -11.38 -10.16
N LEU A 114 13.29 -12.48 -10.05
CA LEU A 114 12.77 -13.74 -9.56
C LEU A 114 12.72 -13.74 -8.04
N LEU A 115 11.63 -14.26 -7.48
CA LEU A 115 11.48 -14.49 -6.04
C LEU A 115 11.13 -15.95 -5.77
N LEU A 116 11.77 -16.50 -4.75
CA LEU A 116 11.46 -17.79 -4.16
C LEU A 116 11.12 -17.58 -2.69
N ASP A 117 9.93 -17.98 -2.27
CA ASP A 117 9.41 -17.77 -0.91
C ASP A 117 9.44 -16.30 -0.48
N GLY A 118 9.26 -15.39 -1.45
CA GLY A 118 9.32 -13.94 -1.25
C GLY A 118 10.73 -13.35 -1.18
N VAL A 119 11.78 -14.16 -1.26
CA VAL A 119 13.18 -13.72 -1.28
C VAL A 119 13.67 -13.63 -2.71
N ALA A 120 14.34 -12.54 -3.07
CA ALA A 120 14.91 -12.36 -4.40
C ALA A 120 16.02 -13.40 -4.66
N VAL A 121 15.94 -14.09 -5.79
CA VAL A 121 16.92 -15.09 -6.23
C VAL A 121 17.61 -14.63 -7.50
N GLY A 122 18.95 -14.63 -7.46
CA GLY A 122 19.77 -14.15 -8.57
C GLY A 122 19.77 -12.63 -8.71
N GLN A 123 20.43 -12.15 -9.76
CA GLN A 123 20.47 -10.72 -10.06
C GLN A 123 19.27 -10.33 -10.93
N PRO A 124 18.64 -9.17 -10.66
CA PRO A 124 17.65 -8.62 -11.56
C PRO A 124 18.23 -8.36 -12.95
N GLY A 125 17.41 -8.50 -13.98
CA GLY A 125 17.88 -8.29 -15.34
C GLY A 125 16.78 -8.27 -16.39
N ARG A 126 17.18 -8.08 -17.65
CA ARG A 126 16.26 -8.03 -18.79
C ARG A 126 15.97 -9.39 -19.39
N SER A 127 16.74 -10.41 -19.03
CA SER A 127 16.52 -11.79 -19.49
C SER A 127 15.22 -12.34 -18.90
N PRO A 128 14.33 -12.93 -19.72
CA PRO A 128 13.15 -13.64 -19.23
C PRO A 128 13.47 -15.07 -18.76
N VAL A 129 14.75 -15.44 -18.69
CA VAL A 129 15.23 -16.77 -18.28
C VAL A 129 16.15 -16.65 -17.08
N PHE A 130 15.84 -17.39 -16.02
CA PHE A 130 16.58 -17.41 -14.75
C PHE A 130 17.08 -18.81 -14.46
N PRO A 131 18.41 -19.04 -14.43
CA PRO A 131 18.96 -20.25 -13.86
C PRO A 131 18.87 -20.17 -12.33
N VAL A 132 18.34 -21.22 -11.71
CA VAL A 132 18.23 -21.37 -10.27
C VAL A 132 19.01 -22.61 -9.86
N SER A 133 19.79 -22.50 -8.78
CA SER A 133 20.63 -23.60 -8.29
C SER A 133 20.58 -23.69 -6.76
N ASN A 134 20.91 -24.89 -6.26
CA ASN A 134 21.03 -25.19 -4.85
C ASN A 134 19.76 -24.87 -4.03
N ILE A 135 18.58 -25.15 -4.60
CA ILE A 135 17.33 -25.06 -3.86
C ILE A 135 17.16 -26.29 -2.98
N ASP A 136 16.71 -26.05 -1.75
CA ASP A 136 16.43 -27.12 -0.80
C ASP A 136 15.24 -27.97 -1.25
N ARG A 137 15.15 -29.18 -0.67
CA ARG A 137 13.98 -30.03 -0.90
C ARG A 137 12.77 -29.45 -0.18
N GLY A 138 11.59 -29.59 -0.77
CA GLY A 138 10.34 -29.15 -0.15
C GLY A 138 9.41 -28.47 -1.15
N THR A 139 8.42 -27.77 -0.61
CA THR A 139 7.50 -26.95 -1.39
C THR A 139 7.91 -25.49 -1.27
N HIS A 140 8.10 -24.83 -2.40
CA HIS A 140 8.48 -23.44 -2.50
C HIS A 140 7.43 -22.64 -3.28
N GLN A 141 7.38 -21.34 -3.05
CA GLN A 141 6.52 -20.40 -3.74
C GLN A 141 7.33 -19.56 -4.72
N LEU A 142 7.10 -19.77 -6.00
CA LEU A 142 7.77 -19.07 -7.09
C LEU A 142 6.95 -17.85 -7.52
N SER A 143 7.59 -16.68 -7.66
CA SER A 143 6.96 -15.51 -8.28
C SER A 143 7.99 -14.67 -9.01
N VAL A 144 7.54 -13.87 -9.99
CA VAL A 144 8.38 -12.92 -10.72
C VAL A 144 7.74 -11.56 -10.69
N GLU A 145 8.58 -10.53 -10.53
CA GLU A 145 8.18 -9.13 -10.55
C GLU A 145 8.88 -8.40 -11.70
N ILE A 146 8.19 -7.45 -12.31
CA ILE A 146 8.81 -6.41 -13.15
C ILE A 146 8.87 -5.13 -12.32
N PHE A 147 10.02 -4.46 -12.33
CA PHE A 147 10.21 -3.17 -11.67
C PHE A 147 10.90 -2.16 -12.59
N ASP A 148 10.71 -0.87 -12.30
CA ASP A 148 11.33 0.24 -13.04
C ASP A 148 12.71 0.64 -12.47
N GLU A 149 13.36 1.61 -13.11
CA GLU A 149 14.67 2.14 -12.69
C GLU A 149 14.65 2.78 -11.28
N LEU A 150 13.46 3.15 -10.80
CA LEU A 150 13.23 3.71 -9.47
C LEU A 150 12.95 2.63 -8.42
N GLY A 151 12.95 1.35 -8.79
CA GLY A 151 12.70 0.22 -7.90
C GLY A 151 11.21 -0.04 -7.62
N ARG A 152 10.30 0.63 -8.33
CA ARG A 152 8.85 0.43 -8.15
C ARG A 152 8.40 -0.81 -8.90
N VAL A 153 7.68 -1.70 -8.22
CA VAL A 153 7.09 -2.89 -8.83
C VAL A 153 5.92 -2.45 -9.71
N LEU A 154 6.01 -2.78 -11.00
CA LEU A 154 5.01 -2.45 -12.01
C LEU A 154 4.03 -3.59 -12.26
N GLU A 155 4.49 -4.83 -12.10
CA GLU A 155 3.70 -6.04 -12.27
C GLU A 155 4.30 -7.21 -11.49
N LYS A 156 3.46 -8.14 -11.01
CA LYS A 156 3.88 -9.31 -10.23
C LYS A 156 3.02 -10.52 -10.55
N THR A 157 3.66 -11.66 -10.80
CA THR A 157 2.92 -12.92 -10.94
C THR A 157 2.30 -13.36 -9.62
N PRO A 158 1.19 -14.10 -9.64
CA PRO A 158 0.76 -14.89 -8.49
C PRO A 158 1.88 -15.80 -7.99
N ASN A 159 1.83 -16.15 -6.71
CA ASN A 159 2.71 -17.17 -6.14
C ASN A 159 2.31 -18.53 -6.70
N GLN A 160 3.27 -19.20 -7.33
CA GLN A 160 3.09 -20.51 -7.93
C GLN A 160 3.83 -21.56 -7.09
N PRO A 161 3.13 -22.59 -6.57
CA PRO A 161 3.79 -23.67 -5.84
C PRO A 161 4.69 -24.50 -6.76
N LEU A 162 5.83 -24.91 -6.21
CA LEU A 162 6.84 -25.75 -6.86
C LEU A 162 7.34 -26.77 -5.84
N HIS A 163 7.48 -28.02 -6.23
CA HIS A 163 8.00 -29.08 -5.37
C HIS A 163 9.39 -29.51 -5.81
N VAL A 164 10.37 -29.40 -4.92
CA VAL A 164 11.75 -29.82 -5.17
C VAL A 164 12.03 -31.12 -4.41
N GLN A 165 12.43 -32.15 -5.14
CA GLN A 165 12.83 -33.44 -4.60
C GLN A 165 14.33 -33.66 -4.82
N ARG A 166 15.06 -33.91 -3.73
CA ARG A 166 16.46 -34.32 -3.76
C ARG A 166 16.57 -35.76 -3.30
N VAL A 167 17.25 -36.60 -4.07
CA VAL A 167 17.51 -38.00 -3.67
C VAL A 167 18.44 -38.04 -2.45
N SER A 168 18.06 -38.82 -1.45
CA SER A 168 18.90 -39.02 -0.26
C SER A 168 20.11 -39.90 -0.58
N LEU A 169 21.16 -39.82 0.25
CA LEU A 169 22.30 -40.72 0.14
C LEU A 169 21.88 -42.19 0.32
N ALA A 170 20.90 -42.45 1.18
CA ALA A 170 20.32 -43.78 1.37
C ALA A 170 19.62 -44.28 0.08
N GLN A 171 18.83 -43.43 -0.57
CA GLN A 171 18.19 -43.75 -1.85
C GLN A 171 19.24 -44.06 -2.92
N LYS A 172 20.31 -43.25 -3.00
CA LYS A 172 21.44 -43.48 -3.92
C LYS A 172 22.16 -44.81 -3.64
N ARG A 173 22.30 -45.20 -2.37
CA ARG A 173 22.89 -46.49 -1.97
C ARG A 173 21.97 -47.66 -2.32
N MET A 174 20.65 -47.50 -2.23
CA MET A 174 19.69 -48.52 -2.66
C MET A 174 19.73 -48.75 -4.17
N THR A 175 19.81 -47.69 -4.98
CA THR A 175 19.92 -47.83 -6.45
C THR A 175 21.30 -48.26 -6.91
N ASN A 176 22.36 -47.85 -6.24
CA ASN A 176 23.74 -48.27 -6.53
C ASN A 176 24.46 -48.72 -5.24
N PRO A 177 24.30 -49.99 -4.83
CA PRO A 177 24.89 -50.55 -3.62
C PRO A 177 26.41 -50.37 -3.56
N CYS A 178 26.92 -50.07 -2.36
CA CYS A 178 28.34 -49.89 -2.10
C CYS A 178 29.11 -51.21 -2.28
N LYS A 179 30.17 -51.18 -3.08
CA LYS A 179 31.18 -52.26 -3.14
C LYS A 179 32.26 -52.04 -2.07
N ASP A 180 32.99 -53.08 -1.70
CA ASP A 180 33.98 -53.05 -0.60
C ASP A 180 35.07 -51.97 -0.77
N GLU A 181 35.47 -51.71 -2.01
CA GLU A 181 36.47 -50.70 -2.38
C GLU A 181 35.93 -49.27 -2.35
N GLN A 182 34.60 -49.10 -2.35
CA GLN A 182 33.95 -47.79 -2.46
C GLN A 182 33.64 -47.16 -1.10
N TYR A 183 33.77 -47.92 -0.01
CA TYR A 183 33.61 -47.42 1.34
C TYR A 183 34.73 -46.42 1.68
N GLY A 184 34.35 -45.20 2.07
CA GLY A 184 35.26 -44.09 2.35
C GLY A 184 35.57 -43.19 1.15
N VAL A 185 35.17 -43.60 -0.06
CA VAL A 185 35.35 -42.81 -1.29
C VAL A 185 34.06 -42.09 -1.67
N ARG A 186 32.95 -42.84 -1.68
CA ARG A 186 31.62 -42.31 -2.00
C ARG A 186 30.96 -41.74 -0.73
N PRO A 187 30.38 -40.52 -0.76
CA PRO A 187 29.66 -39.95 0.38
C PRO A 187 28.54 -40.85 0.92
N GLU A 188 27.90 -41.62 0.04
CA GLU A 188 26.86 -42.60 0.35
C GLU A 188 27.37 -43.91 0.97
N CYS A 189 28.69 -44.12 1.01
CA CYS A 189 29.36 -45.33 1.51
C CYS A 189 30.36 -44.98 2.64
N PRO A 190 29.90 -44.63 3.85
CA PRO A 190 30.81 -44.29 4.95
C PRO A 190 31.60 -45.51 5.43
N LEU A 191 32.88 -45.34 5.78
CA LEU A 191 33.77 -46.42 6.26
C LEU A 191 33.19 -47.20 7.45
N LYS A 192 32.42 -46.53 8.31
CA LYS A 192 31.75 -47.14 9.47
C LYS A 192 30.78 -48.27 9.08
N ASP A 193 30.22 -48.23 7.89
CA ASP A 193 29.22 -49.19 7.40
C ASP A 193 29.86 -50.31 6.56
N LYS A 194 31.19 -50.35 6.45
CA LYS A 194 31.88 -51.38 5.67
C LYS A 194 31.68 -52.75 6.33
N PRO A 195 31.15 -53.76 5.62
CA PRO A 195 30.99 -55.08 6.19
C PRO A 195 32.35 -55.68 6.55
N GLU A 196 32.41 -56.38 7.68
CA GLU A 196 33.60 -57.14 8.05
C GLU A 196 33.83 -58.27 7.03
N PRO A 197 35.10 -58.53 6.65
CA PRO A 197 35.40 -59.61 5.72
C PRO A 197 34.91 -60.93 6.33
N LYS A 198 34.06 -61.65 5.60
CA LYS A 198 33.65 -63.00 6.00
C LYS A 198 34.91 -63.86 6.04
N SER A 199 35.35 -64.25 7.25
CA SER A 199 36.37 -65.27 7.40
C SER A 199 35.79 -66.56 6.82
N SER A 200 36.37 -67.01 5.72
CA SER A 200 36.12 -68.33 5.15
C SER A 200 36.65 -69.37 6.15
N ILE A 201 35.83 -69.71 7.15
CA ILE A 201 35.99 -70.96 7.89
C ILE A 201 35.39 -72.05 6.98
N LEU A 202 36.09 -72.35 5.89
CA LEU A 202 35.93 -73.63 5.24
C LEU A 202 36.80 -74.60 6.05
N PRO A 203 36.23 -75.63 6.69
CA PRO A 203 37.06 -76.74 7.14
C PRO A 203 37.65 -77.34 5.86
N PHE A 204 38.96 -77.20 5.70
CA PHE A 204 39.71 -77.95 4.71
C PHE A 204 39.43 -79.44 4.97
N PHE A 205 38.65 -80.06 4.08
CA PHE A 205 38.41 -81.50 4.02
C PHE A 205 39.13 -82.08 2.81
#